data_AF-A0A950ELJ5-F1
#
_entry.id   AF-A0A950ELJ5-F1
#
_cell.length_a   1.000
_cell.length_b   1.000
_cell.length_c   1.000
_cell.angle_alpha   90.00
_cell.angle_beta   90.00
_cell.angle_gamma   90.00
#
_symmetry.space_group_name_H-M   'P 1'
#
loop_
_entity.id
_entity.type
_entity.pdbx_description
1 polymer ?
#
loop_
_entity_poly.entity_id
_entity_poly.type
_entity_poly.pdbx_seq_one_letter_code
_entity_poly.pdbx_strand_id
1 'polypeptide(L)'
;MPTSALFHPFESRAPERVVALLRAAKLLHRDAVADSRAQALPVLRRLLSSRALQGLSLPQLFAQKAMVQRKHVLLMLGREGGFEDWAGYRAALAGSAAEVHMPLEAVALRPGYPNHWFSTPEQARVHAAEQGGQVVQVGTQAVVLAQMADPVAGH
;
A
#
# COMPACT_ATOMS: atom_id res chain seq x y z
N MET A 1 -8.44 -5.88 33.34
CA MET A 1 -7.33 -5.38 32.50
C MET A 1 -7.73 -5.62 31.06
N PRO A 2 -8.08 -4.63 30.23
CA PRO A 2 -8.30 -4.90 28.82
C PRO A 2 -6.91 -5.02 28.17
N THR A 3 -6.60 -6.22 27.72
CA THR A 3 -5.50 -6.53 26.80
C THR A 3 -5.50 -5.52 25.68
N SER A 4 -4.37 -4.84 25.48
CA SER A 4 -4.13 -3.94 24.36
C SER A 4 -4.56 -4.63 23.07
N ALA A 5 -5.67 -4.17 22.49
CA ALA A 5 -6.07 -4.54 21.15
C ALA A 5 -4.96 -4.08 20.22
N LEU A 6 -4.08 -5.00 19.83
CA LEU A 6 -3.22 -4.83 18.68
C LEU A 6 -4.16 -4.49 17.52
N PHE A 7 -4.06 -3.26 17.01
CA PHE A 7 -4.82 -2.85 15.85
C PHE A 7 -4.31 -3.74 14.71
N HIS A 8 -5.08 -4.76 14.34
CA HIS A 8 -4.88 -5.52 13.13
C HIS A 8 -5.53 -4.73 11.99
N PRO A 9 -4.81 -3.87 11.27
CA PRO A 9 -5.37 -3.07 10.17
C PRO A 9 -6.13 -3.91 9.13
N PHE A 10 -5.79 -5.20 9.02
CA PHE A 10 -6.44 -6.19 8.15
C PHE A 10 -7.86 -6.59 8.58
N GLU A 11 -8.21 -6.43 9.85
CA GLU A 11 -9.52 -6.78 10.41
C GLU A 11 -10.51 -5.60 10.43
N SER A 12 -10.08 -4.43 9.94
CA SER A 12 -10.90 -3.22 9.90
C SER A 12 -12.20 -3.46 9.13
N ARG A 13 -13.32 -2.92 9.61
CA ARG A 13 -14.62 -3.09 8.94
C ARG A 13 -14.56 -2.50 7.53
N ALA A 14 -15.36 -3.04 6.61
CA ALA A 14 -15.39 -2.61 5.22
C ALA A 14 -15.45 -1.07 4.98
N PRO A 15 -16.29 -0.28 5.68
CA PRO A 15 -16.26 1.18 5.54
C PRO A 15 -14.95 1.82 6.05
N GLU A 16 -14.32 1.26 7.07
CA GLU A 16 -13.07 1.78 7.64
C GLU A 16 -11.89 1.58 6.68
N ARG A 17 -11.88 0.47 5.93
CA ARG A 17 -10.88 0.20 4.88
C ARG A 17 -10.89 1.27 3.80
N VAL A 18 -12.07 1.68 3.33
CA VAL A 18 -12.21 2.77 2.34
C VAL A 18 -11.68 4.09 2.92
N VAL A 19 -12.01 4.41 4.18
CA VAL A 19 -11.54 5.65 4.83
C VAL A 19 -10.03 5.64 5.06
N ALA A 20 -9.44 4.50 5.43
CA ALA A 20 -8.00 4.34 5.57
C ALA A 20 -7.29 4.53 4.23
N LEU A 21 -7.84 3.97 3.15
CA LEU A 21 -7.31 4.16 1.80
C LEU A 21 -7.34 5.63 1.36
N LEU A 22 -8.45 6.34 1.58
CA LEU A 22 -8.56 7.76 1.23
C LEU A 22 -7.56 8.63 2.01
N ARG A 23 -7.26 8.26 3.27
CA ARG A 23 -6.20 8.88 4.05
C ARG A 23 -4.82 8.60 3.46
N ALA A 24 -4.51 7.35 3.13
CA ALA A 24 -3.27 6.95 2.47
C ALA A 24 -3.07 7.70 1.14
N ALA A 25 -4.09 7.77 0.30
CA ALA A 25 -4.05 8.49 -0.98
C ALA A 25 -3.81 10.00 -0.78
N LYS A 26 -4.34 10.60 0.28
CA LYS A 26 -4.08 12.01 0.62
C LYS A 26 -2.63 12.22 1.04
N LEU A 27 -2.06 11.34 1.86
CA LEU A 27 -0.65 11.42 2.28
C LEU A 27 0.29 11.25 1.09
N LEU A 28 0.07 10.22 0.27
CA LEU A 28 0.88 9.98 -0.92
C LEU A 28 0.76 11.09 -1.96
N HIS A 29 -0.42 11.69 -2.12
CA HIS A 29 -0.58 12.85 -3.00
C HIS A 29 0.25 14.04 -2.51
N ARG A 30 0.22 14.33 -1.20
CA ARG A 30 1.05 15.37 -0.60
C ARG A 30 2.53 15.10 -0.85
N ASP A 31 2.98 13.87 -0.64
CA ASP A 31 4.39 13.50 -0.81
C ASP A 31 4.81 13.57 -2.28
N ALA A 32 3.93 13.19 -3.23
CA ALA A 32 4.18 13.29 -4.68
C ALA A 32 4.41 14.72 -5.17
N VAL A 33 3.73 15.70 -4.57
CA VAL A 33 3.86 17.12 -4.94
C VAL A 33 4.90 17.88 -4.10
N ALA A 34 5.55 17.21 -3.15
CA ALA A 34 6.56 17.83 -2.31
C ALA A 34 7.81 18.25 -3.08
N ASP A 35 8.47 19.32 -2.64
CA ASP A 35 9.73 19.78 -3.25
C ASP A 35 10.93 18.87 -2.94
N SER A 36 10.85 18.13 -1.83
CA SER A 36 11.85 17.15 -1.46
C SER A 36 11.84 15.97 -2.44
N ARG A 37 12.96 15.76 -3.15
CA ARG A 37 13.18 14.57 -3.99
C ARG A 37 13.02 13.27 -3.22
N ALA A 38 13.49 13.23 -1.97
CA ALA A 38 13.39 12.05 -1.13
C ALA A 38 11.93 11.66 -0.81
N GLN A 39 11.02 12.65 -0.76
CA GLN A 39 9.59 12.42 -0.54
C GLN A 39 8.84 12.14 -1.85
N ALA A 40 9.10 12.92 -2.89
CA ALA A 40 8.35 12.83 -4.15
C ALA A 40 8.75 11.63 -5.01
N LEU A 41 10.06 11.37 -5.18
CA LEU A 41 10.53 10.35 -6.14
C LEU A 41 9.98 8.94 -5.89
N PRO A 42 9.86 8.44 -4.64
CA PRO A 42 9.23 7.14 -4.39
C PRO A 42 7.80 7.05 -4.94
N VAL A 43 6.97 8.08 -4.70
CA VAL A 43 5.57 8.09 -5.16
C VAL A 43 5.50 8.26 -6.68
N LEU A 44 6.32 9.14 -7.27
CA LEU A 44 6.34 9.36 -8.72
C LEU A 44 6.81 8.11 -9.48
N ARG A 45 7.76 7.36 -8.94
CA ARG A 45 8.18 6.06 -9.50
C ARG A 45 7.01 5.06 -9.48
N ARG A 46 6.26 4.96 -8.38
CA ARG A 46 5.07 4.09 -8.29
C ARG A 46 3.98 4.50 -9.28
N LEU A 47 3.74 5.79 -9.48
CA LEU A 47 2.79 6.28 -10.47
C LEU A 47 3.15 5.85 -11.91
N LEU A 48 4.44 5.85 -12.24
CA LEU A 48 4.92 5.39 -13.55
C LEU A 48 4.87 3.87 -13.68
N SER A 49 5.32 3.13 -12.66
CA SER A 49 5.30 1.66 -12.65
C SER A 49 3.89 1.09 -12.75
N SER A 50 2.93 1.71 -12.05
CA SER A 50 1.50 1.36 -12.15
C SER A 50 0.84 1.83 -13.45
N ARG A 51 1.55 2.58 -14.31
CA ARG A 51 1.02 3.23 -15.52
C ARG A 51 -0.18 4.15 -15.26
N ALA A 52 -0.35 4.66 -14.03
CA ALA A 52 -1.42 5.57 -13.67
C ALA A 52 -1.26 6.95 -14.35
N LEU A 53 -0.01 7.27 -14.70
CA LEU A 53 0.36 8.34 -15.61
C LEU A 53 1.24 7.75 -16.71
N GLN A 54 1.06 8.20 -17.95
CA GLN A 54 1.75 7.68 -19.13
C GLN A 54 2.32 8.84 -19.96
N GLY A 55 3.27 8.51 -20.84
CA GLY A 55 3.89 9.50 -21.73
C GLY A 55 4.87 10.45 -21.04
N LEU A 56 5.27 10.18 -19.79
CA LEU A 56 6.22 10.97 -19.03
C LEU A 56 7.35 10.08 -18.50
N SER A 57 8.59 10.54 -18.66
CA SER A 57 9.72 10.03 -17.89
C SER A 57 9.70 10.54 -16.45
N LEU A 58 10.44 9.89 -15.55
CA LEU A 58 10.54 10.31 -14.15
C LEU A 58 11.04 11.77 -13.98
N PRO A 59 12.09 12.24 -14.68
CA PRO A 59 12.49 13.65 -14.61
C PRO A 59 11.41 14.62 -15.07
N GLN A 60 10.71 14.29 -16.18
CA GLN A 60 9.61 15.11 -16.69
C GLN A 60 8.44 15.17 -15.70
N LEU A 61 8.09 14.03 -15.12
CA LEU A 61 7.04 13.95 -14.10
C LEU A 61 7.42 14.71 -12.83
N PHE A 62 8.70 14.65 -12.41
CA PHE A 62 9.17 15.43 -11.26
C PHE A 62 9.11 16.94 -11.52
N ALA A 63 9.51 17.39 -12.71
CA ALA A 63 9.40 18.80 -13.10
C ALA A 63 7.94 19.28 -13.16
N GLN A 64 7.02 18.40 -13.54
CA GLN A 64 5.60 18.71 -13.68
C GLN A 64 4.75 18.14 -12.53
N LYS A 65 5.35 17.88 -11.36
CA LYS A 65 4.70 17.15 -10.26
C LYS A 65 3.39 17.78 -9.78
N ALA A 66 3.20 19.09 -9.98
CA ALA A 66 1.96 19.80 -9.69
C ALA A 66 0.73 19.28 -10.47
N MET A 67 0.94 18.60 -11.62
CA MET A 67 -0.14 17.97 -12.39
C MET A 67 -0.66 16.67 -11.76
N VAL A 68 0.07 16.11 -10.78
CA VAL A 68 -0.36 14.90 -10.07
C VAL A 68 -1.58 15.22 -9.24
N GLN A 69 -2.69 14.57 -9.57
CA GLN A 69 -3.95 14.66 -8.85
C GLN A 69 -4.18 13.41 -8.00
N ARG A 70 -4.98 13.54 -6.94
CA ARG A 70 -5.34 12.41 -6.06
C ARG A 70 -5.97 11.23 -6.81
N LYS A 71 -6.66 11.47 -7.92
CA LYS A 71 -7.20 10.40 -8.77
C LYS A 71 -6.12 9.49 -9.36
N HIS A 72 -4.95 10.03 -9.71
CA HIS A 72 -3.83 9.23 -10.22
C HIS A 72 -3.26 8.34 -9.11
N VAL A 73 -3.20 8.86 -7.89
CA VAL A 73 -2.80 8.08 -6.70
C VAL A 73 -3.80 6.98 -6.40
N LEU A 74 -5.10 7.25 -6.46
CA LEU A 74 -6.13 6.22 -6.26
C LEU A 74 -6.07 5.13 -7.34
N LEU A 75 -5.84 5.51 -8.60
CA LEU A 75 -5.64 4.55 -9.69
C LEU A 75 -4.39 3.69 -9.48
N MET A 76 -3.28 4.30 -9.07
CA MET A 76 -2.06 3.58 -8.71
C MET A 76 -2.30 2.57 -7.59
N LEU A 77 -2.96 2.97 -6.50
CA LEU A 77 -3.27 2.08 -5.38
C LEU A 77 -4.23 0.95 -5.78
N GLY A 78 -5.22 1.24 -6.64
CA GLY A 78 -6.10 0.20 -7.19
C GLY A 78 -5.31 -0.85 -7.97
N ARG A 79 -4.38 -0.41 -8.84
CA ARG A 79 -3.55 -1.31 -9.64
C ARG A 79 -2.55 -2.11 -8.81
N GLU A 80 -1.95 -1.50 -7.80
CA GLU A 80 -1.11 -2.22 -6.82
C GLU A 80 -1.93 -3.24 -6.03
N GLY A 81 -3.22 -2.97 -5.79
CA GLY A 81 -4.18 -3.90 -5.20
C GLY A 81 -4.71 -4.98 -6.16
N GLY A 82 -4.30 -4.96 -7.45
CA GLY A 82 -4.74 -5.92 -8.47
C GLY A 82 -6.01 -5.52 -9.23
N PHE A 83 -6.48 -4.28 -9.11
CA PHE A 83 -7.70 -3.78 -9.76
C PHE A 83 -7.38 -2.80 -10.90
N GLU A 84 -8.17 -2.82 -11.96
CA GLU A 84 -7.95 -1.94 -13.13
C GLU A 84 -8.30 -0.47 -12.84
N ASP A 85 -9.30 -0.25 -11.99
CA ASP A 85 -9.84 1.06 -11.66
C ASP A 85 -10.18 1.22 -10.16
N TRP A 86 -10.51 2.47 -9.79
CA TRP A 86 -10.91 2.82 -8.43
C TRP A 86 -12.29 2.26 -8.04
N ALA A 87 -13.21 2.13 -9.00
CA ALA A 87 -14.58 1.72 -8.70
C ALA A 87 -14.64 0.26 -8.22
N GLY A 88 -13.97 -0.64 -8.96
CA GLY A 88 -13.82 -2.05 -8.61
C GLY A 88 -13.07 -2.23 -7.29
N TYR A 89 -11.97 -1.48 -7.10
CA TYR A 89 -11.23 -1.55 -5.85
C TYR A 89 -12.04 -1.08 -4.64
N ARG A 90 -12.74 0.05 -4.77
CA ARG A 90 -13.63 0.57 -3.71
C ARG A 90 -14.74 -0.41 -3.37
N ALA A 91 -15.36 -1.04 -4.37
CA ALA A 91 -16.40 -2.04 -4.16
C ALA A 91 -15.85 -3.24 -3.39
N ALA A 92 -14.66 -3.74 -3.74
CA ALA A 92 -14.00 -4.82 -3.03
C ALA A 92 -13.71 -4.44 -1.57
N LEU A 93 -13.18 -3.25 -1.32
CA LEU A 93 -12.90 -2.73 0.03
C LEU A 93 -14.16 -2.57 0.88
N ALA A 94 -15.28 -2.18 0.26
CA ALA A 94 -16.58 -2.02 0.90
C ALA A 94 -17.34 -3.34 1.09
N GLY A 95 -16.94 -4.41 0.41
CA GLY A 95 -17.50 -5.76 0.57
C GLY A 95 -16.94 -6.49 1.79
N SER A 96 -17.42 -7.72 2.04
CA SER A 96 -16.93 -8.59 3.12
C SER A 96 -15.76 -9.49 2.71
N ALA A 97 -15.19 -9.30 1.52
CA ALA A 97 -14.06 -10.09 1.06
C ALA A 97 -12.85 -9.84 1.99
N ALA A 98 -12.38 -10.93 2.62
CA ALA A 98 -11.27 -10.90 3.58
C ALA A 98 -9.91 -10.68 2.90
N GLU A 99 -9.79 -10.96 1.60
CA GLU A 99 -8.51 -10.99 0.88
C GLU A 99 -8.18 -9.71 0.10
N VAL A 100 -8.85 -8.59 0.37
CA VAL A 100 -8.56 -7.35 -0.36
C VAL A 100 -7.25 -6.75 0.16
N HIS A 101 -6.24 -6.67 -0.72
CA HIS A 101 -4.96 -6.06 -0.42
C HIS A 101 -5.11 -4.57 -0.09
N MET A 102 -4.65 -4.18 1.09
CA MET A 102 -4.56 -2.79 1.53
C MET A 102 -3.15 -2.24 1.25
N PRO A 103 -3.00 -0.97 0.86
CA PRO A 103 -1.68 -0.40 0.59
C PRO A 103 -0.91 -0.19 1.90
N LEU A 104 0.41 -0.17 1.79
CA LEU A 104 1.31 -0.09 2.94
C LEU A 104 0.98 1.09 3.86
N GLU A 105 0.68 2.26 3.29
CA GLU A 105 0.37 3.48 4.03
C GLU A 105 -0.94 3.42 4.81
N ALA A 106 -1.85 2.49 4.45
CA ALA A 106 -3.08 2.25 5.19
C ALA A 106 -2.91 1.20 6.30
N VAL A 107 -1.89 0.35 6.21
CA VAL A 107 -1.66 -0.79 7.11
C VAL A 107 -0.58 -0.48 8.14
N ALA A 108 0.53 0.11 7.73
CA ALA A 108 1.66 0.44 8.59
C ALA A 108 1.56 1.88 9.12
N LEU A 109 0.77 2.08 10.19
CA LEU A 109 0.68 3.37 10.89
C LEU A 109 1.94 3.70 11.70
N ARG A 110 2.80 2.71 11.99
CA ARG A 110 4.18 2.87 12.46
C ARG A 110 5.06 1.72 11.96
N PRO A 111 6.30 1.97 11.52
CA PRO A 111 7.21 0.94 11.03
C PRO A 111 7.78 0.16 12.23
N GLY A 112 7.00 -0.77 12.78
CA GLY A 112 7.50 -1.79 13.69
C GLY A 112 8.10 -2.94 12.88
N TYR A 113 9.37 -3.21 13.12
CA TYR A 113 10.19 -4.33 12.63
C TYR A 113 9.47 -5.70 12.48
N PRO A 114 9.92 -6.61 11.58
CA PRO A 114 10.68 -6.40 10.35
C PRO A 114 9.77 -6.47 9.11
N ASN A 115 9.81 -5.42 8.30
CA ASN A 115 9.23 -5.43 6.96
C ASN A 115 10.22 -6.14 6.02
N HIS A 116 9.90 -7.33 5.53
CA HIS A 116 10.77 -8.02 4.56
C HIS A 116 10.49 -7.46 3.16
N TRP A 117 11.44 -6.69 2.63
CA TRP A 117 11.36 -6.09 1.31
C TRP A 117 11.94 -7.03 0.25
N PHE A 118 11.18 -7.19 -0.83
CA PHE A 118 11.55 -8.00 -1.98
C PHE A 118 11.59 -7.15 -3.25
N SER A 119 12.53 -7.48 -4.13
CA SER A 119 12.72 -6.77 -5.40
C SER A 119 11.60 -7.04 -6.39
N THR A 120 10.86 -8.16 -6.23
CA THR A 120 9.68 -8.49 -7.05
C THR A 120 8.51 -8.99 -6.19
N PRO A 121 7.26 -8.81 -6.63
CA PRO A 121 6.07 -9.37 -5.98
C PRO A 121 6.10 -10.89 -5.87
N GLU A 122 6.67 -11.58 -6.87
CA GLU A 122 6.79 -13.04 -6.88
C GLU A 122 7.66 -13.55 -5.73
N GLN A 123 8.80 -12.89 -5.45
CA GLN A 123 9.67 -13.25 -4.34
C GLN A 123 8.97 -13.06 -2.99
N ALA A 124 8.19 -11.98 -2.83
CA ALA A 124 7.41 -11.75 -1.63
C ALA A 124 6.33 -12.82 -1.41
N ARG A 125 5.67 -13.28 -2.49
CA ARG A 125 4.67 -14.35 -2.42
C ARG A 125 5.27 -15.69 -2.00
N VAL A 126 6.44 -16.06 -2.54
CA VAL A 126 7.15 -17.28 -2.14
C VAL A 126 7.50 -17.21 -0.65
N HIS A 127 8.04 -16.09 -0.19
CA HIS A 127 8.38 -15.93 1.22
C HIS A 127 7.14 -15.97 2.14
N ALA A 128 6.04 -15.33 1.75
CA ALA A 128 4.79 -15.37 2.52
C ALA A 128 4.17 -16.78 2.55
N ALA A 129 4.34 -17.58 1.49
CA ALA A 129 3.90 -18.97 1.47
C ALA A 129 4.72 -19.87 2.41
N GLU A 130 6.00 -19.57 2.60
CA GLU A 130 6.91 -20.34 3.46
C GLU A 130 6.88 -19.92 4.93
N GLN A 131 6.76 -18.62 5.20
CA GLN A 131 6.93 -18.03 6.54
C GLN A 131 5.63 -17.42 7.10
N GLY A 132 4.55 -17.38 6.32
CA GLY A 132 3.34 -16.64 6.63
C GLY A 132 3.50 -15.12 6.43
N GLY A 133 2.43 -14.38 6.69
CA GLY A 133 2.39 -12.91 6.51
C GLY A 133 1.67 -12.46 5.24
N GLN A 134 1.51 -11.15 5.11
CA GLN A 134 0.74 -10.56 4.00
C GLN A 134 1.63 -9.76 3.06
N VAL A 135 1.53 -10.10 1.76
CA VAL A 135 2.23 -9.40 0.69
C VAL A 135 1.51 -8.11 0.36
N VAL A 136 2.26 -7.00 0.35
CA VAL A 136 1.79 -5.69 -0.10
C VAL A 136 2.70 -5.22 -1.24
N GLN A 137 2.12 -4.96 -2.41
CA GLN A 137 2.87 -4.44 -3.55
C GLN A 137 3.06 -2.92 -3.43
N VAL A 138 4.27 -2.45 -3.72
CA VAL A 138 4.67 -1.05 -3.72
C VAL A 138 5.48 -0.77 -4.98
N GLY A 139 4.83 -0.28 -6.04
CA GLY A 139 5.43 -0.14 -7.36
C GLY A 139 5.87 -1.49 -7.95
N THR A 140 7.17 -1.62 -8.23
CA THR A 140 7.78 -2.89 -8.71
C THR A 140 8.26 -3.78 -7.57
N GLN A 141 8.28 -3.27 -6.34
CA GLN A 141 8.73 -3.99 -5.16
C GLN A 141 7.52 -4.53 -4.40
N ALA A 142 7.78 -5.43 -3.47
CA ALA A 142 6.78 -5.89 -2.53
C ALA A 142 7.36 -6.03 -1.13
N VAL A 143 6.51 -5.89 -0.13
CA VAL A 143 6.86 -6.07 1.27
C VAL A 143 5.98 -7.17 1.86
N VAL A 144 6.58 -8.09 2.61
CA VAL A 144 5.85 -9.01 3.47
C VAL A 144 5.76 -8.38 4.85
N LEU A 145 4.54 -8.11 5.28
CA LEU A 145 4.25 -7.71 6.65
C LEU A 145 4.14 -9.00 7.46
N ALA A 146 5.12 -9.25 8.33
CA ALA A 146 5.10 -10.40 9.22
C ALA A 146 3.84 -10.32 10.10
N GLN A 147 3.03 -11.38 10.06
CA GLN A 147 1.99 -11.54 11.06
C GLN A 147 2.74 -11.84 12.36
N MET A 148 2.67 -10.95 13.35
CA MET A 148 3.20 -11.29 14.68
C MET A 148 2.50 -12.58 15.09
N ALA A 149 3.23 -13.70 15.09
CA ALA A 149 2.79 -14.87 15.78
C ALA A 149 2.63 -14.45 17.25
N ASP A 150 1.42 -14.61 17.81
CA ASP A 150 1.27 -14.57 19.25
C ASP A 150 2.34 -15.50 19.85
N PRO A 151 3.15 -15.05 20.83
CA PRO A 151 4.02 -15.97 21.53
C PRO A 151 3.11 -16.99 22.20
N VAL A 152 3.14 -18.21 21.68
CA VAL A 152 2.46 -19.36 22.29
C VAL A 152 2.95 -19.44 23.73
N ALA A 153 2.06 -19.10 24.66
CA ALA A 153 2.26 -19.40 26.07
C ALA A 153 2.16 -20.92 26.24
N GLY A 154 3.27 -21.56 26.62
CA GLY A 154 3.34 -22.97 27.01
C GLY A 154 4.58 -23.63 26.38
N HIS A 155 5.53 -24.21 27.14
CA HIS A 155 5.42 -24.90 28.42
C HIS A 155 6.45 -24.44 29.46
#